data_AF-A0A2R4FDE3-F1
#
_entry.id   AF-A0A2R4FDE3-F1
#
_cell.length_a   1.000
_cell.length_b   1.000
_cell.length_c   1.000
_cell.angle_alpha   90.00
_cell.angle_beta   90.00
_cell.angle_gamma   90.00
#
_symmetry.space_group_name_H-M   'P 1'
#
loop_
_entity.id
_entity.type
_entity.pdbx_description
1 polymer ?
#
loop_
_entity_poly.entity_id
_entity_poly.type
_entity_poly.pdbx_seq_one_letter_code
_entity_poly.pdbx_strand_id
1 'polypeptide(L)' 'MPSTPEPRRVVVVPGGPVLVEGPVELVLPDGTTVCSQRFMVAVCVCRRSKRYPLCDTSHRRRVRVDTENQTVDADNQASE' A
#
# COMPACT_ATOMS: atom_id res chain seq x y z
N MET A 1 35.99 18.21 7.58
CA MET A 1 35.64 16.81 7.92
C MET A 1 34.47 16.43 7.03
N PRO A 2 34.55 15.44 6.13
CA PRO A 2 33.34 14.93 5.49
C PRO A 2 32.52 14.24 6.59
N SER A 3 31.30 14.73 6.84
CA SER A 3 30.36 14.05 7.71
C SER A 3 29.99 12.71 7.07
N THR A 4 30.04 11.62 7.85
CA THR A 4 29.45 10.36 7.42
C THR A 4 27.96 10.63 7.15
N PRO A 5 27.42 10.29 5.96
CA PRO A 5 26.02 10.52 5.69
C PRO A 5 25.17 9.73 6.68
N GLU A 6 24.17 10.38 7.27
CA GLU A 6 23.23 9.69 8.15
C GLU A 6 22.48 8.59 7.35
N PRO A 7 22.34 7.38 7.92
CA PRO A 7 21.57 6.33 7.27
C PRO A 7 20.13 6.77 7.01
N ARG A 8 19.66 6.60 5.77
CA ARG A 8 18.25 6.82 5.46
C ARG A 8 17.40 5.70 6.03
N ARG A 9 16.34 6.03 6.76
CA ARG A 9 15.44 5.04 7.36
C ARG A 9 14.55 4.41 6.29
N VAL A 10 14.51 3.08 6.31
CA VAL A 10 13.64 2.27 5.47
C VAL A 10 12.82 1.33 6.36
N VAL A 11 11.50 1.34 6.20
CA VAL A 11 10.58 0.47 6.96
C VAL A 11 9.91 -0.50 6.00
N VAL A 12 10.08 -1.79 6.24
CA VAL A 12 9.40 -2.84 5.49
C VAL A 12 8.08 -3.17 6.17
N VAL A 13 6.96 -2.93 5.49
CA VAL A 13 5.63 -3.27 6.02
C VAL A 13 5.26 -4.69 5.57
N PRO A 14 4.96 -5.63 6.48
CA PRO A 14 4.50 -6.97 6.12
C PRO A 14 3.24 -6.90 5.24
N GLY A 15 3.29 -7.52 4.05
CA GLY A 15 2.20 -7.48 3.07
C GLY A 15 1.91 -6.09 2.46
N GLY A 16 2.72 -5.08 2.78
CA GLY A 16 2.55 -3.69 2.42
C GLY A 16 3.69 -3.14 1.56
N PRO A 17 3.75 -1.81 1.40
CA PRO A 17 4.85 -1.14 0.71
C PRO A 17 6.11 -1.05 1.59
N VAL A 18 7.22 -0.68 0.97
CA VAL A 18 8.42 -0.23 1.68
C VAL A 18 8.32 1.28 1.87
N LEU A 19 8.43 1.77 3.10
CA LEU A 19 8.43 3.20 3.41
C LEU A 19 9.88 3.70 3.44
N VAL A 20 10.17 4.74 2.67
CA VAL A 20 11.49 5.36 2.58
C VAL A 20 11.38 6.81 2.99
N GLU A 21 12.30 7.26 3.85
CA GLU A 21 12.45 8.67 4.20
C GLU A 21 12.97 9.45 2.97
N GLY A 22 12.20 10.45 2.54
CA GLY A 22 12.47 11.21 1.33
C GLY A 22 13.20 12.54 1.57
N PRO A 23 13.49 13.30 0.50
CA PRO A 23 13.11 13.04 -0.90
C PRO A 23 13.84 11.83 -1.51
N VAL A 24 13.22 11.18 -2.50
CA VAL A 24 13.80 10.02 -3.18
C VAL A 24 13.71 10.13 -4.70
N GLU A 25 14.69 9.54 -5.36
CA GLU A 25 14.73 9.24 -6.79
C GLU A 25 14.67 7.72 -6.96
N LEU A 26 13.67 7.22 -7.69
CA LEU A 26 13.43 5.80 -7.92
C LEU A 26 13.80 5.47 -9.36
N VAL A 27 14.84 4.67 -9.55
CA VAL A 27 15.26 4.17 -10.87
C VAL A 27 14.67 2.79 -11.11
N LEU A 28 14.01 2.60 -12.25
CA LEU A 28 13.40 1.35 -12.65
C LEU A 28 14.30 0.55 -13.61
N PRO A 29 14.06 -0.77 -13.76
CA PRO A 29 14.86 -1.61 -14.66
C PRO A 29 14.81 -1.21 -16.13
N ASP A 30 13.77 -0.50 -16.56
CA ASP A 30 13.62 0.06 -17.91
C ASP A 30 14.38 1.38 -18.11
N GLY A 31 15.08 1.85 -17.08
CA GLY A 31 15.81 3.11 -17.07
C GLY A 31 14.94 4.34 -16.78
N THR A 32 13.63 4.17 -16.55
CA THR A 32 12.77 5.30 -16.16
C THR A 32 13.02 5.70 -14.71
N THR A 33 12.87 7.00 -14.45
CA THR A 33 13.07 7.58 -13.12
C THR A 33 11.80 8.25 -12.62
N VAL A 34 11.45 8.01 -11.35
CA VAL A 34 10.34 8.67 -10.65
C VAL A 34 10.85 9.37 -9.40
N CYS A 35 10.68 10.69 -9.35
CA CYS A 35 11.07 11.52 -8.21
C CYS A 35 9.89 11.78 -7.28
N SER A 36 10.13 11.75 -5.96
CA SER A 36 9.15 12.16 -4.96
C SER A 36 9.79 13.04 -3.92
N GLN A 37 9.24 14.25 -3.77
CA GLN A 37 9.68 15.26 -2.79
C GLN A 37 9.01 15.10 -1.41
N ARG A 38 8.21 14.05 -1.21
CA ARG A 38 7.56 13.78 0.07
C ARG A 38 8.58 13.30 1.10
N PHE A 39 8.40 13.73 2.35
CA PHE A 39 9.20 13.29 3.50
C PHE A 39 9.13 11.78 3.74
N MET A 40 8.05 11.12 3.32
CA MET A 40 7.90 9.67 3.38
C MET A 40 7.27 9.16 2.09
N VAL A 41 7.90 8.15 1.50
CA VAL A 41 7.54 7.60 0.19
C VAL A 41 7.26 6.11 0.32
N ALA A 42 6.06 5.69 -0.10
CA ALA A 42 5.66 4.29 -0.09
C ALA A 42 5.97 3.66 -1.45
N VAL A 43 7.00 2.82 -1.51
CA VAL A 43 7.43 2.08 -2.69
C VAL A 43 6.65 0.77 -2.79
N CYS A 44 6.08 0.52 -3.96
CA CYS A 44 5.28 -0.66 -4.23
C CYS A 44 6.18 -1.89 -4.46
N VAL A 45 6.00 -2.92 -3.63
CA VAL A 45 6.66 -4.23 -3.82
C VAL A 45 5.71 -5.29 -4.39
N CYS A 46 4.40 -5.06 -4.38
CA CYS A 46 3.42 -6.04 -4.87
C CYS A 46 3.11 -5.95 -6.37
N ARG A 47 3.66 -4.97 -7.10
CA ARG A 47 3.45 -4.72 -8.55
C ARG A 47 1.98 -4.53 -9.00
N ARG A 48 1.02 -4.43 -8.08
CA ARG A 48 -0.41 -4.21 -8.38
C ARG A 48 -0.80 -2.73 -8.52
N SER A 49 0.12 -1.81 -8.23
CA SER A 49 -0.16 -0.37 -8.29
C SER A 49 -0.33 0.11 -9.72
N LYS A 50 -1.36 0.91 -9.97
CA LYS A 50 -1.54 1.63 -11.25
C LYS A 50 -0.58 2.82 -11.39
N ARG A 51 0.08 3.20 -10.29
CA ARG A 51 1.08 4.27 -10.24
C ARG A 51 2.46 3.73 -9.87
N TYR A 52 2.75 2.50 -10.28
CA TYR A 52 4.06 1.89 -10.09
C TYR A 52 5.15 2.88 -10.57
N PRO A 53 6.22 3.14 -9.78
CA PRO A 53 6.71 2.41 -8.60
C PRO A 53 6.06 2.77 -7.25
N LEU A 54 5.17 3.76 -7.18
CA LEU A 54 4.58 4.23 -5.93
C LEU A 54 3.38 3.37 -5.51
N CYS A 55 3.17 3.22 -4.21
CA CYS A 55 2.01 2.51 -3.66
C CYS A 55 0.73 3.35 -3.83
N ASP A 56 -0.34 2.71 -4.27
CA ASP A 56 -1.69 3.28 -4.40
C ASP A 56 -2.72 2.49 -3.58
N THR A 57 -2.26 1.75 -2.57
CA THR A 57 -3.05 0.83 -1.72
C THR A 57 -3.57 -0.43 -2.41
N SER A 58 -3.25 -0.68 -3.68
CA SER A 58 -3.62 -1.92 -4.39
C SER A 58 -3.03 -3.21 -3.79
N HIS A 59 -2.17 -3.11 -2.78
CA HIS A 59 -1.69 -4.27 -2.03
C HIS A 59 -2.77 -4.88 -1.12
N ARG A 60 -3.78 -4.09 -0.73
CA ARG A 60 -4.87 -4.58 0.13
C ARG A 60 -5.71 -5.58 -0.65
N ARG A 61 -5.91 -6.77 -0.08
CA ARG A 61 -6.82 -7.78 -0.65
C ARG A 61 -8.23 -7.19 -0.64
N ARG A 62 -8.89 -7.14 -1.80
CA ARG A 62 -10.32 -6.84 -1.85
C ARG A 62 -11.05 -8.02 -1.25
N VAL A 63 -11.58 -7.87 -0.04
CA VAL A 63 -12.59 -8.79 0.48
C VAL A 63 -13.86 -8.46 -0.29
N ARG A 64 -14.34 -9.40 -1.12
CA ARG A 64 -15.71 -9.35 -1.59
C ARG A 64 -16.57 -9.70 -0.39
N VAL A 65 -17.42 -8.78 0.03
CA VAL A 65 -18.51 -9.11 0.93
C VAL A 65 -19.55 -9.74 0.02
N ASP A 66 -19.66 -11.05 0.05
CA ASP A 66 -20.73 -11.74 -0.66
C ASP A 66 -22.03 -11.38 0.09
N THR A 67 -22.82 -10.48 -0.49
CA THR A 67 -24.16 -10.12 -0.03
C THR A 67 -25.10 -11.29 -0.32
N GLU A 68 -24.95 -12.40 0.39
CA GLU A 68 -25.85 -13.55 0.32
C GLU A 68 -26.13 -14.09 1.74
N ASN A 69 -26.59 -13.22 2.66
CA ASN A 69 -27.20 -13.70 3.90
C ASN A 69 -28.09 -12.65 4.62
N GLN A 70 -29.06 -12.06 3.91
CA GLN A 70 -30.10 -11.21 4.51
C GLN A 70 -31.50 -11.65 4.06
N THR A 71 -31.91 -12.89 4.34
CA THR A 71 -33.33 -13.29 4.23
C THR A 71 -33.81 -14.28 5.30
N VAL A 72 -33.00 -14.59 6.32
CA VAL A 72 -33.46 -15.38 7.47
C VAL A 72 -33.36 -14.46 8.67
N ASP A 73 -34.49 -13.94 9.15
CA ASP A 73 -34.74 -13.32 10.48
C ASP A 73 -35.92 -12.32 10.44
N ALA A 74 -36.93 -12.54 9.57
CA ALA A 74 -38.16 -11.73 9.56
C ALA A 74 -39.44 -12.55 9.78
N ASP A 75 -39.35 -13.83 10.16
CA ASP A 75 -40.51 -14.73 10.31
C ASP A 75 -40.69 -15.33 11.71
N ASN A 76 -40.20 -14.68 12.78
CA ASN A 76 -40.49 -15.14 14.14
C ASN A 76 -41.09 -14.05 15.04
N GLN A 77 -42.23 -13.51 14.63
CA GLN A 77 -43.18 -12.79 15.50
C GLN A 77 -44.62 -13.07 15.04
N ALA A 78 -45.11 -14.28 15.27
CA ALA A 78 -46.54 -14.58 15.33
C ALA A 78 -46.77 -15.83 16.20
N SER A 79 -47.71 -15.72 17.16
CA SER A 79 -48.18 -16.75 18.14
C SER A 79 -47.26 -16.90 19.36
N GLU A 80 -47.65 -16.71 20.62
CA GLU A 80 -48.92 -16.64 21.37
C GLU A 80 -48.76 -15.73 22.59
#